data_AF-A0A3B8PVD1-F1
#
_entry.id   AF-A0A3B8PVD1-F1
#
_cell.length_a   1.000
_cell.length_b   1.000
_cell.length_c   1.000
_cell.angle_alpha   90.00
_cell.angle_beta   90.00
_cell.angle_gamma   90.00
#
_symmetry.space_group_name_H-M   'P 1'
#
loop_
_entity.id
_entity.type
_entity.pdbx_description
1 polymer ?
#
loop_
_entity_poly.entity_id
_entity_poly.type
_entity_poly.pdbx_seq_one_letter_code
_entity_poly.pdbx_strand_id
1 'polypeptide(L)' 'MCENCKIVRRKGRVYVICSSNPRHKQRQG' A
#
# COMPACT_ATOMS: atom_id res chain seq x y z
N MET A 1 2.27 -4.21 9.01
CA MET A 1 2.44 -4.67 7.61
C MET A 1 2.41 -6.18 7.59
N CYS A 2 1.98 -6.82 6.49
CA CYS A 2 1.87 -8.27 6.35
C CYS A 2 2.36 -8.72 4.97
N GLU A 3 2.41 -10.02 4.71
CA GLU A 3 2.87 -10.62 3.44
C GLU A 3 2.06 -10.16 2.21
N ASN A 4 0.78 -9.84 2.43
CA ASN A 4 -0.11 -9.35 1.37
C ASN A 4 0.05 -7.84 1.09
N CYS A 5 0.93 -7.14 1.81
CA CYS A 5 1.24 -5.75 1.52
C CYS A 5 2.07 -5.64 0.23
N LYS A 6 1.61 -4.81 -0.70
CA LYS A 6 2.28 -4.52 -1.97
C LYS A 6 2.52 -3.03 -2.11
N ILE A 7 3.70 -2.68 -2.57
CA ILE A 7 4.06 -1.30 -2.89
C ILE A 7 3.65 -1.04 -4.34
N VAL A 8 2.86 0.02 -4.56
CA VAL A 8 2.39 0.42 -5.89
C VAL A 8 2.64 1.90 -6.12
N ARG A 9 3.05 2.26 -7.34
CA ARG A 9 3.16 3.67 -7.77
C ARG A 9 1.91 4.06 -8.53
N ARG A 10 1.18 5.07 -8.05
CA ARG A 10 -0.03 5.60 -8.70
C ARG A 10 0.04 7.12 -8.73
N LYS A 11 -0.22 7.75 -9.88
CA LYS A 11 -0.20 9.22 -10.04
C LYS A 11 1.09 9.86 -9.49
N GLY A 12 2.25 9.24 -9.77
CA GLY A 12 3.56 9.71 -9.31
C GLY A 12 3.87 9.54 -7.82
N ARG A 13 2.98 8.92 -7.03
CA ARG A 13 3.16 8.71 -5.58
C ARG A 13 3.25 7.24 -5.23
N VAL A 14 4.00 6.92 -4.17
CA VAL A 14 4.14 5.56 -3.64
C VAL A 14 3.03 5.27 -2.64
N TYR A 15 2.38 4.13 -2.80
CA TYR A 15 1.35 3.62 -1.91
C TYR A 15 1.73 2.22 -1.45
N VAL A 16 1.38 1.90 -0.22
CA VAL A 16 1.29 0.52 0.26
C VAL A 16 -0.18 0.15 0.21
N ILE A 17 -0.52 -0.89 -0.52
CA ILE A 17 -1.86 -1.49 -0.53
C ILE A 17 -1.78 -2.88 0.06
N CYS A 18 -2.86 -3.37 0.66
CA CYS A 18 -2.94 -4.74 1.15
C CYS A 18 -4.29 -5.32 0.71
N SER A 19 -4.26 -6.48 0.06
CA SER A 19 -5.47 -7.16 -0.41
C SER A 19 -6.29 -7.73 0.73
N SER A 20 -5.64 -8.25 1.77
CA SER A 20 -6.31 -8.93 2.88
C SER A 20 -6.73 -8.00 4.02
N ASN A 21 -6.05 -6.86 4.19
CA ASN A 21 -6.34 -5.93 5.29
C ASN A 21 -6.27 -4.46 4.85
N PRO A 22 -7.42 -3.77 4.71
CA PRO A 22 -7.46 -2.38 4.27
C PRO A 22 -6.80 -1.40 5.25
N ARG A 23 -6.61 -1.75 6.54
CA ARG A 23 -5.93 -0.89 7.53
C ARG A 23 -4.43 -0.72 7.24
N HIS A 24 -3.82 -1.64 6.49
CA HIS A 24 -2.42 -1.52 6.09
C HIS A 24 -2.20 -0.58 4.90
N LYS A 25 -3.28 -0.04 4.31
CA LYS A 25 -3.16 0.90 3.20
C LYS A 25 -2.50 2.19 3.69
N GLN A 26 -1.34 2.51 3.13
CA GLN A 26 -0.59 3.73 3.45
C GLN A 26 -0.20 4.46 2.17
N ARG A 27 -0.01 5.77 2.28
CA ARG A 27 0.54 6.62 1.22
C ARG A 27 1.85 7.19 1.74
N GLN A 28 2.92 7.04 0.96
CA GLN A 28 4.17 7.75 1.25
C GLN A 28 3.97 9.23 0.91
N GLY A 29 4.09 10.06 1.93
CA GLY A 29 4.30 11.50 1.78
C GLY A 29 5.72 11.76 1.37
#